data_AF-A0A7V0IU52-F1
#
_entry.id   AF-A0A7V0IU52-F1
#
_cell.length_a   1.000
_cell.length_b   1.000
_cell.length_c   1.000
_cell.angle_alpha   90.00
_cell.angle_beta   90.00
_cell.angle_gamma   90.00
#
_symmetry.space_group_name_H-M   'P 1'
#
loop_
_entity.id
_entity.type
_entity.pdbx_description
1 polymer ?
#
loop_
_entity_poly.entity_id
_entity_poly.type
_entity_poly.pdbx_seq_one_letter_code
_entity_poly.pdbx_strand_id
1 'polypeptide(L)'
;MTRPKAKITITVDQGVLASVKAAVGGGQAPSVSAYVEHAIVGQLAAEAEFDATIADLLNTTGGEPTDEERAEAQRLLSGTAA
;
A
#
# COMPACT_ATOMS: atom_id res chain seq x y z
N MET A 1 11.73 -3.20 -24.64
CA MET A 1 12.91 -3.52 -23.80
C MET A 1 12.41 -4.15 -22.51
N THR A 2 12.76 -5.40 -22.22
CA THR A 2 12.36 -6.07 -20.98
C THR A 2 13.17 -5.49 -19.82
N ARG A 3 12.51 -4.94 -18.79
CA ARG A 3 13.22 -4.48 -17.58
C ARG A 3 13.87 -5.67 -16.87
N PRO A 4 15.08 -5.52 -16.31
CA PRO A 4 15.73 -6.59 -15.57
C PRO A 4 14.88 -6.99 -14.36
N LYS A 5 14.73 -8.29 -14.11
CA LYS A 5 13.98 -8.83 -12.96
C LYS A 5 14.94 -9.28 -11.86
N ALA A 6 14.59 -8.99 -10.61
CA ALA A 6 15.30 -9.48 -9.43
C ALA A 6 14.59 -10.71 -8.85
N LYS A 7 15.35 -11.68 -8.33
CA LYS A 7 14.80 -12.84 -7.62
C LYS A 7 14.85 -12.55 -6.12
N ILE A 8 13.71 -12.68 -5.45
CA ILE A 8 13.59 -12.55 -4.00
C ILE A 8 13.17 -13.89 -3.39
N THR A 9 13.63 -14.16 -2.17
CA THR A 9 13.14 -15.27 -1.35
C THR A 9 12.45 -14.67 -0.14
N ILE A 10 11.22 -15.09 0.13
CA ILE A 10 10.40 -14.58 1.22
C ILE A 10 9.80 -15.74 1.99
N THR A 11 9.61 -15.56 3.30
CA THR A 11 8.80 -16.45 4.12
C THR A 11 7.37 -15.94 4.10
N VAL A 12 6.41 -16.82 3.82
CA VAL A 12 4.99 -16.51 3.79
C VAL A 12 4.20 -17.61 4.49
N ASP A 13 3.02 -17.27 4.96
CA ASP A 13 2.09 -18.25 5.51
C ASP A 13 1.72 -19.32 4.45
N GLN A 14 1.55 -20.57 4.89
CA GLN A 14 1.24 -21.67 3.97
C GLN A 14 -0.13 -21.52 3.31
N GLY A 15 -1.12 -20.98 4.03
CA GLY A 15 -2.45 -20.67 3.51
C GLY A 15 -2.40 -19.60 2.42
N VAL A 16 -1.53 -18.60 2.57
CA VAL A 16 -1.28 -17.60 1.51
C VAL A 16 -0.74 -18.27 0.25
N LEU A 17 0.29 -19.11 0.37
CA LEU A 17 0.83 -19.83 -0.79
C LEU A 17 -0.21 -20.75 -1.45
N ALA A 18 -1.06 -21.42 -0.65
CA ALA A 18 -2.13 -22.26 -1.15
C ALA A 18 -3.16 -21.45 -1.96
N SER A 19 -3.59 -20.30 -1.44
CA SER A 19 -4.52 -19.39 -2.12
C SER A 19 -3.95 -18.86 -3.44
N VAL A 20 -2.66 -18.46 -3.47
CA VAL A 20 -1.99 -18.02 -4.69
C VAL A 20 -1.93 -19.15 -5.73
N LYS A 21 -1.61 -20.36 -5.31
CA LYS A 21 -1.59 -21.53 -6.21
C LYS A 21 -2.98 -21.85 -6.75
N ALA A 22 -4.03 -21.74 -5.94
CA ALA A 22 -5.41 -21.93 -6.39
C ALA A 22 -5.81 -20.88 -7.42
N ALA A 23 -5.46 -19.60 -7.20
CA ALA A 23 -5.71 -18.52 -8.15
C ALA A 23 -5.02 -18.74 -9.51
N VAL A 24 -3.76 -19.17 -9.48
CA VAL A 24 -3.00 -19.55 -10.70
C VAL A 24 -3.65 -20.76 -11.39
N GLY A 25 -4.04 -21.78 -10.63
CA GLY A 25 -4.75 -22.94 -11.15
C GLY A 25 -6.11 -22.59 -11.78
N GLY A 26 -6.76 -21.55 -11.28
CA GLY A 26 -7.98 -20.95 -11.85
C GLY A 26 -7.74 -20.02 -13.04
N GLY A 27 -6.50 -19.82 -13.48
CA GLY A 27 -6.15 -19.02 -14.66
C GLY A 27 -6.06 -17.50 -14.41
N GLN A 28 -6.08 -17.05 -13.15
CA GLN A 28 -5.98 -15.61 -12.84
C GLN A 28 -4.59 -15.03 -13.13
N ALA A 29 -3.57 -15.88 -13.20
CA ALA A 29 -2.21 -15.49 -13.57
C ALA A 29 -1.45 -16.67 -14.19
N PRO A 30 -0.45 -16.41 -15.06
CA PRO A 30 0.31 -17.47 -15.74
C PRO A 30 1.30 -18.21 -14.85
N SER A 31 1.62 -17.68 -13.66
CA SER A 31 2.50 -18.32 -12.68
C SER A 31 2.35 -17.66 -11.31
N VAL A 32 2.87 -18.33 -10.26
CA VAL A 32 2.96 -17.76 -8.90
C VAL A 32 3.77 -16.46 -8.90
N SER A 33 4.90 -16.41 -9.59
CA SER A 33 5.72 -15.19 -9.67
C SER A 33 4.97 -14.04 -10.34
N ALA A 34 4.22 -14.31 -11.41
CA ALA A 34 3.43 -13.29 -12.09
C ALA A 34 2.26 -12.79 -11.22
N TYR A 35 1.60 -13.69 -10.48
CA TYR A 35 0.57 -13.32 -9.52
C TYR A 35 1.12 -12.39 -8.43
N VAL A 36 2.24 -12.77 -7.82
CA VAL A 36 2.87 -12.00 -6.74
C VAL A 36 3.39 -10.65 -7.25
N GLU A 37 4.01 -10.60 -8.43
CA GLU A 37 4.44 -9.34 -9.05
C GLU A 37 3.26 -8.40 -9.30
N HIS A 38 2.14 -8.91 -9.83
CA HIS A 38 0.94 -8.12 -10.05
C HIS A 38 0.36 -7.58 -8.73
N ALA A 39 0.30 -8.41 -7.68
CA ALA A 39 -0.17 -8.00 -6.37
C ALA A 39 0.71 -6.90 -5.74
N ILE A 40 2.05 -7.03 -5.83
CA ILE A 40 2.99 -6.02 -5.33
C ILE A 40 2.81 -4.70 -6.08
N VAL A 41 2.73 -4.74 -7.42
CA VAL A 41 2.51 -3.54 -8.23
C VAL A 41 1.18 -2.88 -7.89
N GLY A 42 0.11 -3.67 -7.70
CA GLY A 42 -1.19 -3.17 -7.30
C GLY A 42 -1.17 -2.47 -5.94
N GLN A 43 -0.49 -3.07 -4.94
CA GLN A 43 -0.36 -2.47 -3.62
C GLN A 43 0.41 -1.14 -3.66
N LEU A 44 1.54 -1.09 -4.38
CA LEU A 44 2.32 0.14 -4.54
C LEU A 44 1.53 1.25 -5.27
N ALA A 45 0.70 0.88 -6.25
CA ALA A 45 -0.14 1.83 -6.94
C ALA A 45 -1.25 2.39 -6.03
N ALA A 46 -1.86 1.53 -5.21
CA ALA A 46 -2.89 1.94 -4.25
C ALA A 46 -2.32 2.89 -3.18
N GLU A 47 -1.12 2.63 -2.68
CA GLU A 47 -0.42 3.54 -1.76
C GLU A 47 -0.14 4.90 -2.42
N ALA A 48 0.37 4.90 -3.65
CA ALA A 48 0.63 6.14 -4.39
C ALA A 48 -0.65 6.92 -4.72
N GLU A 49 -1.75 6.24 -5.06
CA GLU A 49 -3.05 6.86 -5.31
C GLU A 49 -3.64 7.46 -4.04
N PHE A 50 -3.52 6.75 -2.91
CA PHE A 50 -3.95 7.25 -1.62
C PHE A 50 -3.19 8.52 -1.25
N ASP A 51 -1.86 8.52 -1.35
CA ASP A 51 -1.03 9.69 -1.05
C ASP A 51 -1.39 10.88 -1.96
N ALA A 52 -1.60 10.64 -3.25
CA ALA A 52 -2.04 11.67 -4.19
C ALA A 52 -3.43 12.25 -3.82
N THR A 53 -4.36 11.38 -3.42
CA THR A 53 -5.70 11.79 -2.99
C THR A 53 -5.65 12.65 -1.73
N ILE A 54 -4.83 12.24 -0.75
CA ILE A 54 -4.63 13.03 0.47
C ILE A 54 -3.99 14.38 0.16
N ALA A 55 -2.97 14.43 -0.71
CA ALA A 55 -2.34 15.68 -1.11
C ALA A 55 -3.32 16.64 -1.79
N ASP A 56 -4.18 16.13 -2.68
CA ASP A 56 -5.22 16.94 -3.34
C ASP A 56 -6.27 17.46 -2.34
N LEU A 57 -6.74 16.60 -1.44
CA LEU A 57 -7.68 17.00 -0.40
C LEU A 57 -7.09 18.05 0.54
N LEU A 58 -5.83 17.90 0.95
CA LEU A 58 -5.15 18.90 1.76
C LEU A 58 -5.05 20.23 1.00
N ASN A 59 -4.58 20.22 -0.25
CA ASN A 59 -4.49 21.44 -1.06
C ASN A 59 -5.83 22.17 -1.23
N THR A 60 -6.94 21.44 -1.33
CA THR A 60 -8.28 22.02 -1.48
C THR A 60 -8.91 22.49 -0.16
N THR A 61 -8.42 22.01 0.98
CA THR A 61 -9.00 22.30 2.32
C THR A 61 -8.16 23.22 3.21
N GLY A 62 -6.92 23.54 2.83
CA GLY A 62 -6.08 24.48 3.60
C GLY A 62 -4.57 24.25 3.50
N GLY A 63 -4.13 23.22 2.80
CA GLY A 63 -2.73 22.78 2.70
C GLY A 63 -2.40 21.71 3.74
N GLU A 64 -1.12 21.34 3.82
CA GLU A 64 -0.66 20.45 4.88
C GLU A 64 -0.81 21.10 6.26
N PRO A 65 -1.12 20.32 7.32
CA PRO A 65 -1.20 20.85 8.67
C PRO A 65 0.09 21.53 9.10
N THR A 66 0.00 22.70 9.70
CA THR A 66 1.14 23.35 10.34
C THR A 66 1.59 22.57 11.58
N ASP A 67 2.82 22.82 12.05
CA ASP A 67 3.33 22.17 13.26
C ASP A 67 2.48 22.51 14.51
N GLU A 68 1.92 23.73 14.56
CA GLU A 68 1.01 24.16 15.63
C GLU A 68 -0.30 23.38 15.61
N GLU A 69 -0.90 23.18 14.43
CA GLU A 69 -2.12 22.39 14.26
C GLU A 69 -1.88 20.91 14.58
N ARG A 70 -0.73 20.35 14.21
CA ARG A 70 -0.35 18.97 14.58
C ARG A 70 -0.17 18.83 16.08
N ALA A 71 0.49 19.79 16.71
CA ALA A 71 0.67 19.78 18.17
C ALA A 71 -0.68 19.86 18.90
N GLU A 72 -1.61 20.68 18.42
CA GLU A 72 -2.96 20.76 18.99
C GLU A 72 -3.77 19.47 18.77
N ALA A 73 -3.77 18.92 17.56
CA ALA A 73 -4.42 17.65 17.28
C ALA A 73 -3.87 16.52 18.16
N GLN A 74 -2.54 16.47 18.36
CA GLN A 74 -1.91 15.50 19.25
C GLN A 74 -2.36 15.67 20.70
N ARG A 75 -2.53 16.90 21.20
CA ARG A 75 -3.07 17.16 22.55
C ARG A 75 -4.48 16.62 22.71
N LEU A 76 -5.35 16.89 21.74
CA LEU A 76 -6.74 16.43 21.72
C LEU A 76 -6.83 14.90 21.67
N LEU A 77 -6.06 14.27 20.78
CA LEU A 77 -6.06 12.81 20.59
C LEU A 77 -5.43 12.04 21.76
N SER A 78 -4.51 12.66 22.50
CA SER A 78 -3.87 12.05 23.67
C SER A 78 -4.75 12.14 24.94
N GLY A 79 -5.94 12.76 24.85
CA GLY A 79 -6.82 12.97 26.00
C GLY A 79 -6.34 14.04 26.99
N THR A 80 -5.30 14.80 26.63
CA THR A 80 -4.77 15.94 27.39
C THR A 80 -5.41 17.23 26.89
N ALA A 81 -6.73 17.20 26.66
CA ALA A 81 -7.50 18.41 26.45
C ALA A 81 -7.69 19.08 27.81
N ALA A 82 -7.31 20.36 27.91
CA ALA A 82 -7.53 21.18 29.11
C ALA A 82 -9.03 21.39 29.37
#